data_AF-A0A0Q5ZZ62-F1
#
_entry.id   AF-A0A0Q5ZZ62-F1
#
_cell.length_a   1.000
_cell.length_b   1.000
_cell.length_c   1.000
_cell.angle_alpha   90.00
_cell.angle_beta   90.00
_cell.angle_gamma   90.00
#
_symmetry.space_group_name_H-M   'P 1'
#
loop_
_entity.id
_entity.type
_entity.pdbx_description
1 polymer ?
#
loop_
_entity_poly.entity_id
_entity_poly.type
_entity_poly.pdbx_seq_one_letter_code
_entity_poly.pdbx_strand_id
1 'polypeptide(L)' 'MSRDNELKPDDFPIQADKDKLRTHKGEPVAVAESEQIADEIADRLNEHAHQEEQDRWSA' A
#
# COMPACT_ATOMS: atom_id res chain seq x y z
N MET A 1 0.22 4.63 -20.71
CA MET A 1 1.19 3.64 -20.17
C MET A 1 1.09 3.70 -18.67
N SER A 2 0.09 3.00 -18.12
CA SER A 2 -0.12 2.91 -16.68
C SER A 2 0.93 1.93 -16.17
N ARG A 3 2.01 2.46 -15.61
CA ARG A 3 3.10 1.63 -15.09
C ARG A 3 2.50 0.73 -14.02
N ASP A 4 2.69 -0.56 -14.22
CA ASP A 4 2.38 -1.67 -13.34
C ASP A 4 2.95 -1.36 -11.95
N ASN A 5 2.11 -0.74 -11.12
CA ASN A 5 2.37 -0.45 -9.72
C ASN A 5 1.74 -1.56 -8.88
N GLU A 6 2.02 -2.81 -9.25
CA GLU A 6 1.62 -3.98 -8.48
C GLU A 6 2.35 -3.92 -7.15
N LEU A 7 1.64 -3.46 -6.12
CA LEU A 7 2.08 -3.51 -4.73
C LEU A 7 2.28 -4.98 -4.36
N LYS A 8 3.48 -5.33 -3.89
CA LYS A 8 3.78 -6.69 -3.45
C LYS A 8 3.39 -6.84 -1.99
N PRO A 9 3.09 -8.06 -1.52
CA PRO A 9 2.81 -8.32 -0.11
C PRO A 9 3.96 -7.90 0.82
N ASP A 10 5.19 -7.84 0.31
CA ASP A 10 6.39 -7.41 1.03
C ASP A 10 6.54 -5.87 1.15
N ASP A 11 5.72 -5.11 0.42
CA ASP A 11 5.64 -3.66 0.50
C ASP A 11 4.78 -3.18 1.69
N PHE A 12 4.00 -4.08 2.30
CA PHE A 12 3.15 -3.79 3.46
C PHE A 12 3.94 -3.88 4.78
N PRO A 13 3.53 -3.15 5.84
CA PRO A 13 2.49 -2.12 5.84
C PRO A 13 2.93 -0.85 5.09
N ILE A 14 1.99 -0.25 4.37
CA ILE A 14 2.14 1.04 3.69
C ILE A 14 1.89 2.15 4.70
N GLN A 15 2.74 3.17 4.68
CA GLN A 15 2.65 4.38 5.47
C GLN A 15 2.35 5.57 4.55
N ALA A 16 1.41 6.41 4.97
CA ALA A 16 1.19 7.70 4.34
C ALA A 16 2.27 8.70 4.82
N ASP A 17 3.00 9.28 3.87
CA ASP A 17 3.99 10.33 4.04
C ASP A 17 3.55 11.54 3.21
N LYS A 18 2.70 12.38 3.80
CA LYS A 18 2.07 13.53 3.13
C LYS A 18 1.34 13.07 1.87
N ASP A 19 1.72 13.57 0.69
CA ASP A 19 1.14 13.18 -0.60
C ASP A 19 1.61 11.81 -1.10
N LYS A 20 2.44 11.06 -0.35
CA LYS A 20 3.08 9.84 -0.86
C LYS A 20 2.78 8.64 0.00
N LEU A 21 2.68 7.49 -0.64
CA LEU A 21 2.55 6.19 -0.01
C LEU A 21 3.93 5.53 -0.05
N ARG A 22 4.42 5.15 1.12
CA ARG A 22 5.74 4.54 1.30
C ARG A 22 5.60 3.22 2.01
N THR A 23 6.43 2.25 1.67
CA THR A 23 6.46 0.97 2.38
C THR A 23 7.14 1.12 3.74
N HIS A 24 7.04 0.10 4.58
CA HIS A 24 7.83 0.02 5.83
C HIS A 24 9.35 0.11 5.59
N LYS A 25 9.81 -0.15 4.36
CA LYS A 25 11.21 -0.03 3.93
C LYS A 25 11.59 1.40 3.55
N GLY A 26 10.63 2.31 3.53
CA GLY A 26 10.79 3.71 3.14
C GLY A 26 10.77 3.95 1.63
N GLU A 27 10.45 2.93 0.82
CA GLU A 27 10.35 3.05 -0.64
C GLU A 27 9.02 3.69 -1.04
N PRO A 28 9.02 4.77 -1.85
CA PRO A 28 7.81 5.39 -2.34
C PRO A 28 7.16 4.51 -3.42
N VAL A 29 5.98 4.00 -3.13
CA VAL A 29 5.24 3.10 -4.01
C VAL A 29 4.09 3.77 -4.72
N ALA A 30 3.56 4.88 -4.21
CA ALA A 30 2.55 5.64 -4.90
C ALA A 30 2.54 7.09 -4.42
N VAL A 31 1.89 7.94 -5.21
CA VAL A 31 1.65 9.34 -4.88
C VAL A 31 0.14 9.57 -4.95
N ALA A 32 -0.43 10.07 -3.87
CA ALA A 32 -1.80 10.51 -3.78
C ALA A 32 -1.90 12.00 -4.13
N GLU A 33 -3.10 12.43 -4.48
CA GLU A 33 -3.36 13.84 -4.78
C GLU A 33 -3.28 14.73 -3.52
N SER A 34 -3.48 14.17 -2.33
CA SER A 34 -3.46 14.89 -1.05
C SER A 34 -3.14 13.96 0.10
N GLU A 35 -2.69 14.54 1.23
CA GLU A 35 -2.36 13.79 2.45
C GLU A 35 -3.51 12.94 2.98
N GLN A 36 -4.72 13.49 2.99
CA GLN A 36 -5.93 12.76 3.38
C GLN A 36 -6.17 11.53 2.49
N ILE A 37 -5.95 11.68 1.18
CA ILE A 37 -6.12 10.59 0.22
C ILE A 37 -5.00 9.55 0.38
N ALA A 38 -3.77 9.98 0.68
CA ALA A 38 -2.67 9.05 1.00
C ALA A 38 -2.99 8.22 2.25
N ASP A 39 -3.53 8.86 3.29
CA ASP A 39 -3.90 8.19 4.54
C ASP A 39 -5.03 7.17 4.31
N GLU A 40 -6.11 7.58 3.64
CA GLU A 40 -7.21 6.67 3.28
C GLU A 40 -6.77 5.51 2.38
N ILE A 41 -5.86 5.77 1.43
CA ILE A 41 -5.30 4.71 0.57
C ILE A 41 -4.38 3.79 1.37
N ALA A 42 -3.54 4.31 2.27
CA ALA A 42 -2.65 3.50 3.11
C ALA A 42 -3.46 2.57 4.01
N ASP A 43 -4.49 3.10 4.67
CA ASP A 43 -5.38 2.33 5.54
C ASP A 43 -6.11 1.23 4.76
N ARG A 44 -6.72 1.57 3.62
CA ARG A 44 -7.42 0.61 2.77
C ARG A 44 -6.50 -0.46 2.18
N LEU A 45 -5.29 -0.09 1.78
CA LEU A 45 -4.27 -1.01 1.28
C LEU A 45 -3.84 -1.98 2.40
N ASN A 46 -3.54 -1.46 3.59
CA ASN A 46 -3.15 -2.27 4.74
C ASN A 46 -4.27 -3.24 5.18
N GLU A 47 -5.53 -2.79 5.15
CA GLU A 47 -6.69 -3.63 5.43
C GLU A 47 -6.85 -4.77 4.40
N HIS A 48 -6.70 -4.45 3.11
CA HIS A 48 -6.84 -5.44 2.04
C HIS A 48 -5.71 -6.47 2.03
N ALA A 49 -4.46 -6.06 2.32
CA ALA A 49 -3.34 -6.98 2.49
C ALA A 49 -3.55 -7.97 3.65
N HIS A 50 -4.25 -7.54 4.71
CA HIS A 50 -4.63 -8.41 5.82
C HIS A 50 -5.66 -9.49 5.43
N GLN A 51 -6.40 -9.29 4.32
CA GLN A 51 -7.32 -10.29 3.78
C GLN A 51 -6.64 -11.29 2.82
N GLU A 52 -5.61 -10.87 2.06
CA GLU A 52 -4.89 -11.74 1.13
C GLU A 52 -4.01 -12.81 1.83
N GLU A 53 -3.63 -12.59 3.10
CA GLU A 53 -2.94 -13.59 3.92
C GLU A 53 -3.84 -14.82 4.22
N GLN A 54 -5.17 -14.64 4.31
CA GLN A 54 -6.11 -15.75 4.58
C GLN A 54 -6.26 -16.70 3.38
N ASP A 55 -6.06 -16.22 2.14
CA ASP A 55 -6.07 -17.07 0.94
C ASP A 55 -4.70 -17.72 0.67
N ARG A 56 -3.59 -17.07 1.07
CA ARG A 56 -2.23 -17.67 0.95
C ARG A 56 -1.85 -18.64 2.08
N TRP A 57 -2.62 -18.72 3.16
CA TRP A 57 -2.43 -19.70 4.25
C TRP A 57 -3.30 -20.95 4.13
N SER A 58 -4.04 -21.13 3.03
CA SER A 58 -4.80 -22.36 2.76
C SER A 58 -4.12 -23.31 1.75
N ALA A 59 -2.85 -23.09 1.41
CA ALA A 59 -2.04 -24.00 0.57
C ALA A 59 -0.85 -24.60 1.35
#